data_AF-A0A537Z063-F1
#
_entry.id   AF-A0A537Z063-F1
#
_cell.length_a   1.000
_cell.length_b   1.000
_cell.length_c   1.000
_cell.angle_alpha   90.00
_cell.angle_beta   90.00
_cell.angle_gamma   90.00
#
_symmetry.space_group_name_H-M   'P 1'
#
loop_
_entity.id
_entity.type
_entity.pdbx_description
1 polymer ?
#
loop_
_entity_poly.entity_id
_entity_poly.type
_entity_poly.pdbx_seq_one_letter_code
_entity_poly.pdbx_strand_id
1 'polypeptide(L)'
;MSHPDALLAGYVDGALAEGERAVVERHLDACERCREEVALARAARSALASVTEVPAPGDLGDAAIAEARRRAAGEPGAAAPSGKPGWYRWAGAAAGIAAALLLLTLVLPHLGTEPAREPAGGAAAQSAAAPATTVEAQNVDYDLAGVEALATSYRGGADATFAANQPGTQAPEATGVTSARRIPYADAVACLDRAFTPATGSQGLPGQLVRVIQARFRGTPAILGVYLIGPGAGQPTDIVRVLVASSRGCTILTSTQATT
;
A
#
# COMPACT_ATOMS: atom_id res chain seq x y z
N MET A 1 -7.03 -2.86 -37.96
CA MET A 1 -7.56 -1.48 -37.84
C MET A 1 -7.45 -1.09 -36.37
N SER A 2 -7.02 0.13 -36.04
CA SER A 2 -6.92 0.56 -34.64
C SER A 2 -8.32 0.85 -34.09
N HIS A 3 -8.66 0.31 -32.91
CA HIS A 3 -9.95 0.52 -32.27
C HIS A 3 -9.89 1.65 -31.23
N PRO A 4 -10.90 2.52 -31.14
CA PRO A 4 -10.89 3.68 -30.25
C PRO A 4 -11.39 3.32 -28.84
N ASP A 5 -10.89 2.24 -28.23
CA ASP A 5 -11.41 1.69 -26.96
C ASP A 5 -11.44 2.73 -25.84
N ALA A 6 -10.45 3.64 -25.81
CA ALA A 6 -10.35 4.74 -24.85
C ALA A 6 -11.50 5.76 -24.92
N LEU A 7 -12.14 5.91 -26.09
CA LEU A 7 -13.22 6.88 -26.30
C LEU A 7 -14.62 6.25 -26.15
N LEU A 8 -14.74 4.92 -26.20
CA LEU A 8 -16.05 4.25 -26.19
C LEU A 8 -16.84 4.50 -24.89
N ALA A 9 -16.19 4.49 -23.73
CA ALA A 9 -16.84 4.76 -22.45
C ALA A 9 -17.44 6.19 -22.42
N GLY A 10 -16.62 7.20 -22.75
CA GLY A 10 -17.09 8.58 -22.85
C GLY A 10 -18.18 8.77 -23.90
N TYR A 11 -18.14 8.02 -25.00
CA TYR A 11 -19.18 8.06 -26.04
C TYR A 11 -20.50 7.50 -25.52
N VAL A 12 -20.46 6.37 -24.81
CA VAL A 12 -21.63 5.75 -24.19
C VAL A 12 -22.22 6.63 -23.10
N ASP A 13 -21.38 7.33 -22.33
CA ASP A 13 -21.79 8.24 -21.26
C ASP A 13 -22.25 9.62 -21.76
N GLY A 14 -21.98 9.96 -23.02
CA GLY A 14 -22.28 11.27 -23.59
C GLY A 14 -21.33 12.38 -23.12
N ALA A 15 -20.13 12.01 -22.66
CA ALA A 15 -19.14 12.90 -22.05
C ALA A 15 -18.01 13.34 -22.99
N LEU A 16 -17.98 12.85 -24.25
CA LEU A 16 -16.96 13.25 -25.22
C LEU A 16 -17.18 14.67 -25.75
N ALA A 17 -16.08 15.37 -26.03
CA ALA A 17 -16.12 16.58 -26.83
C ALA A 17 -16.55 16.26 -28.28
N GLU A 18 -17.12 17.25 -28.98
CA GLU A 18 -17.68 17.06 -30.34
C GLU A 18 -16.68 16.43 -31.32
N GLY A 19 -15.41 16.85 -31.26
CA GLY A 19 -14.35 16.33 -32.13
C GLY A 19 -14.05 14.84 -31.89
N GLU A 20 -13.97 14.43 -30.62
CA GLU A 20 -13.73 13.03 -30.25
C GLU A 20 -14.94 12.16 -30.57
N ARG A 21 -16.15 12.69 -30.35
CA ARG A 21 -17.40 12.03 -30.70
C ARG A 21 -17.46 11.74 -32.21
N ALA A 22 -17.13 12.71 -33.06
CA ALA A 22 -17.11 12.52 -34.50
C ALA A 22 -16.10 11.46 -34.96
N VAL A 23 -14.99 11.29 -34.24
CA VAL A 23 -14.01 10.21 -34.49
C VAL A 23 -14.63 8.84 -34.20
N VAL A 24 -15.32 8.70 -33.06
CA VAL A 24 -16.00 7.45 -32.70
C VAL A 24 -17.14 7.13 -33.67
N GLU A 25 -17.99 8.10 -34.01
CA GLU A 25 -19.13 7.88 -34.92
C GLU A 25 -18.65 7.38 -36.29
N ARG A 26 -17.61 7.99 -36.86
CA ARG A 26 -17.00 7.54 -38.12
C ARG A 26 -16.45 6.11 -38.03
N HIS A 27 -15.92 5.72 -36.88
CA HIS A 27 -15.45 4.34 -36.67
C HIS A 27 -16.62 3.36 -36.58
N LEU A 28 -17.71 3.75 -35.90
CA LEU A 28 -18.91 2.93 -35.73
C LEU A 28 -19.63 2.68 -37.07
N ASP A 29 -19.50 3.56 -38.06
CA ASP A 29 -20.02 3.32 -39.41
C ASP A 29 -19.35 2.10 -40.07
N ALA A 30 -18.05 1.91 -39.83
CA ALA A 30 -17.25 0.88 -40.51
C ALA A 30 -16.98 -0.38 -39.67
N CYS A 31 -17.19 -0.36 -38.34
CA CYS A 31 -16.80 -1.45 -37.45
C CYS A 31 -17.97 -2.06 -36.68
N GLU A 32 -18.33 -3.31 -37.02
CA GLU A 32 -19.39 -4.07 -36.35
C GLU A 32 -19.07 -4.38 -34.89
N ARG A 33 -17.85 -4.84 -34.59
CA ARG A 33 -17.39 -5.13 -33.22
C ARG A 33 -17.61 -3.96 -32.26
N CYS A 34 -17.23 -2.74 -32.67
CA CYS A 34 -17.42 -1.57 -31.82
C CYS A 34 -18.89 -1.16 -31.70
N ARG A 35 -19.74 -1.43 -32.70
CA ARG A 35 -21.20 -1.24 -32.56
C ARG A 35 -21.78 -2.19 -31.52
N GLU A 36 -21.36 -3.45 -31.51
CA GLU A 36 -21.78 -4.44 -30.51
C GLU A 36 -21.35 -4.04 -29.10
N GLU A 37 -20.10 -3.59 -28.93
CA GLU A 37 -19.59 -3.12 -27.63
C GLU A 37 -20.37 -1.91 -27.10
N VAL A 38 -20.66 -0.92 -27.96
CA VAL A 38 -21.49 0.24 -27.59
C VAL A 38 -22.91 -0.18 -27.23
N ALA A 39 -23.50 -1.12 -27.98
CA ALA A 39 -24.83 -1.63 -27.69
C ALA A 39 -24.88 -2.35 -26.33
N LEU A 40 -23.89 -3.21 -26.04
CA LEU A 40 -23.76 -3.90 -24.77
C LEU A 40 -23.60 -2.92 -23.60
N ALA A 41 -22.72 -1.92 -23.75
CA ALA A 41 -22.49 -0.91 -22.72
C ALA A 41 -23.75 -0.06 -22.45
N ARG A 42 -24.50 0.32 -23.49
CA ARG A 42 -25.78 1.03 -23.34
C ARG A 42 -26.85 0.18 -22.63
N ALA A 43 -26.92 -1.12 -22.95
CA ALA A 43 -27.82 -2.04 -22.28
C ALA A 43 -27.46 -2.23 -20.79
N ALA A 44 -26.17 -2.30 -20.45
CA ALA A 44 -25.73 -2.34 -19.06
C ALA A 44 -26.13 -1.05 -18.30
N ARG A 45 -25.95 0.12 -18.91
CA ARG A 45 -26.37 1.40 -18.30
C ARG A 45 -27.88 1.48 -18.08
N SER A 46 -28.69 1.03 -19.03
CA SER A 46 -30.14 1.02 -18.86
C SER A 46 -30.58 0.04 -17.76
N ALA A 47 -29.91 -1.11 -17.64
CA ALA A 47 -30.14 -2.05 -16.55
C ALA A 47 -29.75 -1.48 -15.18
N LEU A 48 -28.68 -0.68 -15.09
CA LEU A 48 -28.30 -0.01 -13.85
C LEU A 48 -29.26 1.15 -13.50
N ALA A 49 -29.76 1.87 -14.51
CA ALA A 49 -30.71 2.96 -14.32
C ALA A 49 -32.07 2.51 -13.79
N SER A 50 -32.41 1.22 -13.89
CA SER A 50 -33.64 0.65 -13.34
C SER A 50 -33.53 0.23 -11.87
N VAL A 51 -32.32 0.29 -11.28
CA VAL A 51 -32.11 -0.03 -9.88
C VAL A 51 -32.74 1.05 -9.01
N THR A 52 -33.58 0.64 -8.06
CA THR A 52 -34.22 1.56 -7.11
C THR A 52 -33.17 2.19 -6.19
N GLU A 53 -33.18 3.51 -6.11
CA GLU A 53 -32.33 4.25 -5.19
C GLU A 53 -32.81 4.03 -3.74
N VAL A 54 -31.89 3.61 -2.88
CA VAL A 54 -32.18 3.41 -1.45
C VAL A 54 -31.92 4.73 -0.74
N PRO A 55 -32.89 5.31 -0.02
CA PRO A 55 -32.68 6.54 0.70
C PRO A 55 -31.63 6.34 1.80
N ALA A 56 -30.73 7.30 1.95
CA ALA A 56 -29.81 7.32 3.08
C ALA A 56 -30.60 7.41 4.40
N PRO A 57 -30.21 6.67 5.45
CA PRO A 57 -30.80 6.87 6.77
C PRO A 57 -30.65 8.33 7.26
N GLY A 58 -31.63 8.81 8.02
CA GLY A 58 -31.81 10.24 8.28
C GLY A 58 -30.67 10.90 9.08
N ASP A 59 -29.88 10.13 9.81
CA ASP A 59 -28.80 10.58 10.68
C ASP A 59 -27.41 10.56 10.00
N LEU A 60 -27.28 10.02 8.77
CA LEU A 60 -25.98 9.88 8.12
C LEU A 60 -25.31 11.23 7.86
N GLY A 61 -26.08 12.25 7.51
CA GLY A 61 -25.54 13.59 7.27
C GLY A 61 -24.89 14.17 8.53
N ASP A 62 -25.60 14.10 9.65
CA ASP A 62 -25.11 14.60 10.94
C ASP A 62 -23.92 13.78 11.43
N ALA A 63 -23.98 12.46 11.29
CA ALA A 63 -22.87 11.56 11.64
C ALA A 63 -21.62 11.85 10.81
N ALA A 64 -21.76 12.08 9.50
CA ALA A 64 -20.67 12.42 8.60
C ALA A 64 -20.06 13.78 8.93
N ILE A 65 -20.87 14.80 9.21
CA ILE A 65 -20.40 16.12 9.62
C ILE A 65 -19.67 16.05 10.97
N ALA A 66 -20.21 15.31 11.94
CA ALA A 66 -19.58 15.14 13.24
C ALA A 66 -18.21 14.45 13.13
N GLU A 67 -18.10 13.40 12.30
CA GLU A 67 -16.83 12.73 12.04
C GLU A 67 -15.83 13.63 11.31
N ALA A 68 -16.28 14.39 10.31
CA ALA A 68 -15.43 15.35 9.61
C ALA A 68 -14.86 16.42 10.57
N ARG A 69 -15.69 16.92 11.50
CA ARG A 69 -15.25 17.87 12.54
C ARG A 69 -14.24 17.25 13.50
N ARG A 70 -14.46 16.02 13.97
CA ARG A 70 -13.50 15.31 14.84
C ARG A 70 -12.14 15.17 14.17
N ARG A 71 -12.11 14.76 12.89
CA ARG A 71 -10.87 14.65 12.12
C ARG A 71 -10.17 15.99 11.94
N ALA A 72 -10.93 17.05 11.63
CA ALA A 72 -10.39 18.40 11.50
C ALA A 72 -9.83 18.95 12.83
N ALA A 73 -10.42 18.56 13.96
CA ALA A 73 -9.95 18.93 15.30
C ALA A 73 -8.73 18.14 15.77
N GLY A 74 -8.27 17.14 15.01
CA GLY A 74 -7.16 16.26 15.40
C GLY A 74 -7.48 15.41 16.63
N GLU A 75 -8.76 15.24 16.96
CA GLU A 75 -9.16 14.40 18.08
C GLU A 75 -8.98 12.93 17.66
N PRO A 76 -8.18 12.13 18.39
CA PRO A 76 -8.12 10.70 18.14
C PRO A 76 -9.53 10.15 18.31
N GLY A 77 -10.09 9.61 17.23
CA GLY A 77 -11.41 8.96 17.26
C GLY A 77 -11.46 7.99 18.43
N ALA A 78 -12.64 7.85 19.04
CA ALA A 78 -12.87 7.12 20.29
C ALA A 78 -12.33 5.67 20.28
N ALA A 79 -11.02 5.54 20.44
CA ALA A 79 -10.33 4.29 20.71
C ALA A 79 -10.54 4.02 22.20
N ALA A 80 -11.05 2.83 22.49
CA ALA A 80 -11.26 2.38 23.85
C ALA A 80 -10.01 2.60 24.73
N PRO A 81 -10.15 2.97 26.01
CA PRO A 81 -9.02 3.28 26.87
C PRO A 81 -8.25 2.00 27.20
N SER A 82 -7.19 1.70 26.45
CA SER A 82 -6.23 0.64 26.79
C SER A 82 -5.20 1.19 27.79
N GLY A 83 -5.67 1.52 29.01
CA GLY A 83 -4.82 1.91 30.12
C GLY A 83 -4.23 0.70 30.81
N LYS A 84 -2.93 0.41 30.61
CA LYS A 84 -2.21 -0.51 31.50
C LYS A 84 -2.07 0.16 32.88
N PRO A 85 -2.47 -0.50 33.99
CA PRO A 85 -2.56 0.13 35.30
C PRO A 85 -1.19 0.50 35.90
N GLY A 86 -1.10 1.67 36.52
CA GLY A 86 0.14 2.34 36.94
C GLY A 86 1.00 1.65 38.02
N TRP A 87 0.52 0.55 38.62
CA TRP A 87 1.28 -0.23 39.61
C TRP A 87 2.50 -0.95 39.03
N TYR A 88 2.52 -1.23 37.72
CA TYR A 88 3.65 -1.91 37.05
C TYR A 88 4.92 -1.05 36.96
N ARG A 89 4.85 0.27 37.22
CA ARG A 89 6.02 1.16 37.20
C ARG A 89 6.95 0.98 38.40
N TRP A 90 6.49 0.39 39.49
CA TRP A 90 7.27 0.25 40.73
C TRP A 90 7.88 -1.15 40.93
N ALA A 91 7.53 -2.13 40.09
CA ALA A 91 8.08 -3.48 40.16
C ALA A 91 9.46 -3.62 39.47
N GLY A 92 9.84 -2.69 38.59
CA GLY A 92 11.11 -2.74 37.84
C GLY A 92 12.34 -2.24 38.59
N ALA A 93 12.18 -1.50 39.70
CA ALA A 93 13.29 -0.84 40.38
C ALA A 93 14.08 -1.75 41.33
N ALA A 94 13.51 -2.87 41.78
CA ALA A 94 14.15 -3.77 42.75
C ALA A 94 15.00 -4.89 42.10
N ALA A 95 14.76 -5.22 40.82
CA ALA A 95 15.45 -6.33 40.16
C ALA A 95 16.77 -5.94 39.44
N GLY A 96 16.98 -4.65 39.14
CA GLY A 96 18.15 -4.18 38.37
C GLY A 96 19.46 -4.13 39.17
N ILE A 97 19.39 -3.86 40.48
CA ILE A 97 20.58 -3.62 41.32
C ILE A 97 21.35 -4.92 41.59
N ALA A 98 20.64 -6.04 41.77
CA ALA A 98 21.27 -7.34 42.03
C ALA A 98 21.99 -7.92 40.78
N ALA A 99 21.44 -7.70 39.59
CA ALA A 99 22.06 -8.16 38.34
C ALA A 99 23.29 -7.33 37.95
N ALA A 100 23.28 -6.02 38.22
CA ALA A 100 24.40 -5.12 37.94
C ALA A 100 25.65 -5.43 38.80
N LEU A 101 25.45 -5.80 40.08
CA LEU A 101 26.57 -6.16 40.97
C LEU A 101 27.20 -7.50 40.60
N LEU A 102 26.41 -8.47 40.11
CA LEU A 102 26.89 -9.78 39.67
C LEU A 102 27.66 -9.73 38.34
N LEU A 103 27.24 -8.87 37.41
CA LEU A 103 27.96 -8.63 36.15
C LEU A 103 29.27 -7.87 36.37
N LEU A 104 29.31 -6.94 37.34
CA LEU A 104 30.50 -6.13 37.63
C LEU A 104 31.67 -6.97 38.19
N THR A 105 31.40 -8.02 38.97
CA THR A 105 32.46 -8.88 39.51
C THR A 105 32.98 -9.92 38.52
N LEU A 106 32.21 -10.25 37.48
CA LEU A 106 32.54 -11.36 36.57
C LEU A 106 33.27 -10.90 35.28
N VAL A 107 33.12 -9.63 34.87
CA VAL A 107 33.65 -9.10 33.61
C VAL A 107 34.99 -8.35 33.77
N LEU A 108 35.43 -8.07 35.01
CA LEU A 108 36.55 -7.17 35.26
C LEU A 108 37.98 -7.65 34.91
N PRO A 109 38.33 -8.95 34.72
CA PRO A 109 39.71 -9.30 34.39
C PRO A 109 40.01 -9.36 32.89
N HIS A 110 39.04 -9.11 32.00
CA HIS A 110 39.25 -9.21 30.56
C HIS A 110 38.69 -8.00 29.81
N LEU A 111 39.57 -7.37 29.01
CA LEU A 111 39.30 -6.49 27.87
C LEU A 111 39.11 -5.00 28.28
N GLY A 112 40.01 -4.07 28.01
CA GLY A 112 41.13 -4.11 27.06
C GLY A 112 40.68 -3.94 25.61
N THR A 113 39.67 -3.12 25.33
CA THR A 113 39.36 -2.59 23.99
C THR A 113 38.26 -1.53 24.09
N GLU A 114 38.52 -0.33 23.58
CA GLU A 114 37.48 0.69 23.41
C GLU A 114 36.45 0.25 22.37
N PRO A 115 35.16 0.54 22.60
CA PRO A 115 34.42 1.17 21.53
C PRO A 115 33.55 2.34 22.00
N ALA A 116 33.72 3.43 21.25
CA ALA A 116 32.70 4.33 20.74
C ALA A 116 31.40 4.48 21.56
N ARG A 117 31.34 5.64 22.24
CA ARG A 117 30.17 6.39 22.65
C ARG A 117 28.97 6.24 21.69
N GLU A 118 27.95 5.50 22.12
CA GLU A 118 26.57 5.65 21.61
C GLU A 118 25.96 6.95 22.18
N PRO A 119 25.44 7.86 21.35
CA PRO A 119 24.51 8.87 21.84
C PRO A 119 23.12 8.26 21.93
N ALA A 120 22.63 8.12 23.15
CA ALA A 120 21.22 7.99 23.46
C ALA A 120 20.47 9.28 23.09
N GLY A 121 19.31 9.13 22.46
CA GLY A 121 18.18 10.05 22.56
C GLY A 121 18.35 11.43 21.92
N GLY A 122 17.93 11.56 20.66
CA GLY A 122 17.60 12.83 20.03
C GLY A 122 16.23 12.73 19.38
N ALA A 123 15.33 13.62 19.76
CA ALA A 123 13.96 13.86 19.29
C ALA A 123 13.51 13.09 18.03
N ALA A 124 12.41 12.34 18.17
CA ALA A 124 11.63 11.85 17.05
C ALA A 124 11.12 13.03 16.21
N ALA A 125 11.93 13.43 15.23
CA ALA A 125 11.42 14.04 14.03
C ALA A 125 10.68 12.94 13.28
N GLN A 126 9.39 13.15 13.05
CA GLN A 126 8.54 12.35 12.16
C GLN A 126 9.34 12.04 10.89
N SER A 127 9.89 10.83 10.81
CA SER A 127 10.79 10.48 9.73
C SER A 127 9.90 10.05 8.59
N ALA A 128 9.49 10.99 7.74
CA ALA A 128 8.78 10.69 6.50
C ALA A 128 9.46 9.49 5.84
N ALA A 129 8.71 8.39 5.66
CA ALA A 129 9.26 7.13 5.20
C ALA A 129 10.05 7.39 3.92
N ALA A 130 11.34 7.03 3.91
CA ALA A 130 12.20 7.33 2.78
C ALA A 130 11.68 6.63 1.51
N PRO A 131 11.81 7.25 0.32
CA PRO A 131 11.42 6.59 -0.91
C PRO A 131 12.28 5.34 -1.15
N ALA A 132 11.68 4.33 -1.77
CA ALA A 132 12.43 3.15 -2.18
C ALA A 132 13.51 3.53 -3.20
N THR A 133 14.69 2.92 -3.05
CA THR A 133 15.82 3.08 -3.99
C THR A 133 16.39 1.74 -4.45
N THR A 134 15.94 0.64 -3.85
CA THR A 134 16.45 -0.71 -4.13
C THR A 134 15.31 -1.73 -4.12
N VAL A 135 15.58 -2.90 -4.69
CA VAL A 135 14.67 -4.05 -4.69
C VAL A 135 15.13 -5.06 -3.64
N GLU A 136 14.22 -5.41 -2.75
CA GLU A 136 14.41 -6.48 -1.78
C GLU A 136 14.05 -7.84 -2.39
N ALA A 137 15.03 -8.72 -2.54
CA ALA A 137 14.74 -10.10 -2.94
C ALA A 137 14.35 -10.93 -1.72
N GLN A 138 13.15 -11.50 -1.74
CA GLN A 138 12.63 -12.34 -0.67
C GLN A 138 12.21 -13.70 -1.23
N ASN A 139 12.62 -14.79 -0.57
CA ASN A 139 12.15 -16.13 -0.92
C ASN A 139 10.82 -16.48 -0.26
N VAL A 140 9.86 -15.55 -0.32
CA VAL A 140 8.53 -15.71 0.27
C VAL A 140 7.52 -15.93 -0.86
N ASP A 141 6.58 -16.84 -0.65
CA ASP A 141 5.42 -17.02 -1.53
C ASP A 141 4.18 -16.43 -0.87
N TYR A 142 3.85 -15.21 -1.24
CA TYR A 142 2.72 -14.48 -0.68
C TYR A 142 1.39 -15.05 -1.21
N ASP A 143 0.40 -15.16 -0.34
CA ASP A 143 -1.00 -15.30 -0.73
C ASP A 143 -1.75 -13.99 -0.48
N LEU A 144 -3.08 -13.99 -0.65
CA LEU A 144 -3.89 -12.78 -0.42
C LEU A 144 -3.77 -12.27 1.03
N ALA A 145 -3.82 -13.17 2.00
CA ALA A 145 -3.70 -12.82 3.41
C ALA A 145 -2.32 -12.25 3.76
N GLY A 146 -1.24 -12.80 3.17
CA GLY A 146 0.11 -12.29 3.32
C GLY A 146 0.30 -10.89 2.74
N VAL A 147 -0.35 -10.58 1.62
CA VAL A 147 -0.32 -9.24 1.01
C VAL A 147 -1.12 -8.23 1.85
N GLU A 148 -2.25 -8.63 2.43
CA GLU A 148 -3.02 -7.81 3.38
C GLU A 148 -2.30 -7.59 4.71
N ALA A 149 -1.62 -8.62 5.22
CA ALA A 149 -0.76 -8.52 6.39
C ALA A 149 0.41 -7.58 6.13
N LEU A 150 1.00 -7.63 4.92
CA LEU A 150 2.01 -6.68 4.49
C LEU A 150 1.45 -5.26 4.52
N ALA A 151 0.29 -4.98 3.89
CA ALA A 151 -0.34 -3.65 3.95
C ALA A 151 -0.64 -3.18 5.38
N THR A 152 -1.11 -4.10 6.23
CA THR A 152 -1.43 -3.83 7.64
C THR A 152 -0.20 -3.56 8.49
N SER A 153 0.94 -4.16 8.18
CA SER A 153 2.19 -3.94 8.91
C SER A 153 2.71 -2.50 8.80
N TYR A 154 2.21 -1.74 7.83
CA TYR A 154 2.48 -0.30 7.67
C TYR A 154 1.45 0.60 8.35
N ARG A 155 0.44 0.05 9.08
CA ARG A 155 -0.44 0.86 9.93
C ARG A 155 0.36 1.39 11.13
N GLY A 156 0.40 2.71 11.30
CA GLY A 156 1.22 3.40 12.30
C GLY A 156 2.01 4.60 11.78
N GLY A 157 1.94 4.89 10.48
CA GLY A 157 2.61 6.03 9.87
C GLY A 157 4.12 5.82 9.71
N ALA A 158 4.78 6.88 9.24
CA ALA A 158 6.17 6.89 8.79
C ALA A 158 7.21 6.42 9.84
N ASP A 159 6.81 6.27 11.10
CA ASP A 159 7.61 5.77 12.21
C ASP A 159 7.52 4.24 12.41
N ALA A 160 6.86 3.51 11.50
CA ALA A 160 7.05 2.08 11.36
C ALA A 160 8.52 1.84 11.02
N THR A 161 9.34 1.75 12.07
CA THR A 161 10.76 1.43 11.98
C THR A 161 10.86 0.23 11.07
N PHE A 162 11.70 0.37 10.05
CA PHE A 162 12.03 -0.63 9.05
C PHE A 162 12.62 -1.87 9.73
N ALA A 163 11.82 -2.59 10.51
CA ALA A 163 12.18 -3.86 11.04
C ALA A 163 12.28 -4.77 9.83
N ALA A 164 13.52 -5.07 9.42
CA ALA A 164 13.82 -6.19 8.56
C ALA A 164 12.88 -7.33 8.95
N ASN A 165 12.00 -7.73 8.02
CA ASN A 165 10.87 -8.62 8.25
C ASN A 165 11.10 -9.52 9.48
N GLN A 166 10.47 -9.23 10.62
CA GLN A 166 10.36 -10.28 11.62
C GLN A 166 9.49 -11.37 10.98
N PRO A 167 9.96 -12.63 10.93
CA PRO A 167 9.22 -13.74 10.35
C PRO A 167 8.01 -14.04 11.25
N GLY A 168 6.97 -13.23 11.13
CA GLY A 168 5.70 -13.35 11.80
C GLY A 168 4.62 -13.64 10.77
N THR A 169 4.20 -14.90 10.70
CA THR A 169 3.11 -15.38 9.83
C THR A 169 3.42 -15.38 8.33
N GLN A 170 4.66 -15.73 7.96
CA GLN A 170 4.97 -16.04 6.56
C GLN A 170 4.32 -17.38 6.18
N ALA A 171 3.63 -17.40 5.05
CA ALA A 171 3.33 -18.63 4.32
C ALA A 171 4.63 -19.45 4.15
N PRO A 172 4.56 -20.80 4.16
CA PRO A 172 5.74 -21.66 4.27
C PRO A 172 6.82 -21.24 3.27
N GLU A 173 8.05 -21.04 3.77
CA GLU A 173 9.23 -20.76 2.95
C GLU A 173 9.25 -21.74 1.80
N ALA A 174 9.02 -21.24 0.59
CA ALA A 174 8.85 -22.14 -0.51
C ALA A 174 10.22 -22.69 -0.92
N THR A 175 10.39 -23.98 -0.64
CA THR A 175 11.60 -24.77 -0.84
C THR A 175 11.92 -24.80 -2.34
N GLY A 176 13.15 -24.40 -2.70
CA GLY A 176 13.65 -24.53 -4.07
C GLY A 176 13.70 -23.26 -4.92
N VAL A 177 14.13 -22.12 -4.37
CA VAL A 177 14.46 -20.94 -5.19
C VAL A 177 15.97 -20.73 -5.21
N THR A 178 16.55 -21.12 -6.34
CA THR A 178 17.78 -20.54 -6.89
C THR A 178 17.70 -19.03 -6.76
N SER A 179 18.75 -18.39 -6.25
CA SER A 179 18.98 -16.95 -6.21
C SER A 179 18.50 -16.27 -7.49
N ALA A 180 17.22 -15.87 -7.50
CA ALA A 180 16.63 -15.22 -8.66
C ALA A 180 17.42 -13.93 -8.86
N ARG A 181 17.92 -13.72 -10.08
CA ARG A 181 18.67 -12.51 -10.39
C ARG A 181 17.81 -11.31 -9.98
N ARG A 182 18.37 -10.47 -9.11
CA ARG A 182 17.66 -9.27 -8.64
C ARG A 182 17.30 -8.41 -9.83
N ILE A 183 16.02 -8.11 -9.98
CA ILE A 183 15.55 -7.16 -11.00
C ILE A 183 16.04 -5.77 -10.57
N PRO A 184 16.64 -4.98 -11.48
CA PRO A 184 17.01 -3.60 -11.20
C PRO A 184 15.80 -2.79 -10.72
N TYR A 185 16.03 -1.82 -9.83
CA TYR A 185 14.95 -0.99 -9.27
C TYR A 185 14.12 -0.29 -10.36
N ALA A 186 14.78 0.30 -11.36
CA ALA A 186 14.10 0.96 -12.48
C ALA A 186 13.18 0.00 -13.25
N ASP A 187 13.61 -1.23 -13.50
CA ASP A 187 12.81 -2.24 -14.20
C ASP A 187 11.62 -2.70 -13.36
N ALA A 188 11.82 -2.84 -12.04
CA ALA A 188 10.75 -3.23 -11.13
C ALA A 188 9.67 -2.15 -11.03
N VAL A 189 10.06 -0.88 -10.96
CA VAL A 189 9.14 0.28 -10.99
C VAL A 189 8.42 0.35 -12.33
N ALA A 190 9.14 0.25 -13.45
CA ALA A 190 8.53 0.25 -14.78
C ALA A 190 7.52 -0.89 -14.98
N CYS A 191 7.76 -2.04 -14.34
CA CYS A 191 6.84 -3.17 -14.35
C CYS A 191 5.55 -2.88 -13.55
N LEU A 192 5.68 -2.28 -12.38
CA LEU A 192 4.53 -1.83 -11.58
C LEU A 192 3.74 -0.75 -12.30
N ASP A 193 4.42 0.24 -12.88
CA ASP A 193 3.78 1.31 -13.65
C ASP A 193 3.02 0.74 -14.86
N ARG A 194 3.63 -0.17 -15.62
CA ARG A 194 2.95 -0.82 -16.75
C ARG A 194 1.73 -1.64 -16.31
N ALA A 195 1.82 -2.32 -15.18
CA ALA A 195 0.73 -3.14 -14.68
C ALA A 195 -0.46 -2.30 -14.24
N PHE A 196 -0.21 -1.18 -13.55
CA PHE A 196 -1.25 -0.45 -12.81
C PHE A 196 -1.55 0.96 -13.32
N THR A 197 -0.80 1.48 -14.30
CA THR A 197 -1.09 2.77 -14.94
C THR A 197 -1.87 2.53 -16.23
N PRO A 198 -3.12 3.01 -16.33
CA PRO A 198 -3.89 2.90 -17.56
C PRO A 198 -3.23 3.72 -18.68
N ALA A 199 -3.29 3.24 -19.92
CA ALA A 199 -2.68 3.88 -21.10
C ALA A 199 -3.18 5.32 -21.38
N THR A 200 -4.26 5.75 -20.72
CA THR A 200 -4.93 7.04 -20.87
C THR A 200 -4.54 8.10 -19.83
N GLY A 201 -3.71 7.77 -18.83
CA GLY A 201 -3.29 8.71 -17.78
C GLY A 201 -1.79 8.94 -17.75
N SER A 202 -1.34 10.18 -17.91
CA SER A 202 0.05 10.62 -17.77
C SER A 202 0.49 10.85 -16.32
N GLN A 203 -0.37 10.53 -15.34
CA GLN A 203 -0.04 10.54 -13.93
C GLN A 203 0.38 9.14 -13.51
N GLY A 204 1.64 8.99 -13.08
CA GLY A 204 2.15 7.76 -12.47
C GLY A 204 1.38 7.37 -11.22
N LEU A 205 1.70 6.20 -10.66
CA LEU A 205 0.97 5.64 -9.53
C LEU A 205 0.89 6.64 -8.35
N PRO A 206 -0.32 6.87 -7.80
CA PRO A 206 -0.49 7.84 -6.72
C PRO A 206 0.21 7.36 -5.45
N GLY A 207 0.82 8.31 -4.74
CA GLY A 207 1.52 8.07 -3.48
C GLY A 207 3.02 7.88 -3.64
N GLN A 208 3.70 7.78 -2.50
CA GLN A 208 5.14 7.59 -2.42
C GLN A 208 5.45 6.09 -2.35
N LEU A 209 6.24 5.58 -3.31
CA LEU A 209 6.75 4.22 -3.27
C LEU A 209 7.82 4.12 -2.17
N VAL A 210 7.54 3.37 -1.12
CA VAL A 210 8.43 3.21 0.05
C VAL A 210 9.12 1.86 0.10
N ARG A 211 8.62 0.86 -0.64
CA ARG A 211 9.27 -0.46 -0.71
C ARG A 211 8.98 -1.19 -2.02
N VAL A 212 9.99 -1.89 -2.53
CA VAL A 212 9.86 -2.80 -3.68
C VAL A 212 10.41 -4.17 -3.30
N ILE A 213 9.57 -5.20 -3.43
CA ILE A 213 9.91 -6.58 -3.05
C ILE A 213 9.79 -7.47 -4.29
N GLN A 214 10.85 -8.20 -4.60
CA GLN A 214 10.82 -9.30 -5.57
C GLN A 214 10.60 -10.61 -4.82
N ALA A 215 9.46 -11.26 -5.06
CA ALA A 215 9.05 -12.49 -4.37
C ALA A 215 8.21 -13.41 -5.28
N ARG A 216 7.42 -14.30 -4.70
CA ARG A 216 6.33 -15.02 -5.39
C ARG A 216 4.98 -14.62 -4.82
N PHE A 217 3.95 -14.71 -5.66
CA PHE A 217 2.56 -14.62 -5.27
C PHE A 217 1.82 -15.86 -5.78
N ARG A 218 1.35 -16.70 -4.87
CA ARG A 218 0.69 -18.00 -5.14
C ARG A 218 1.47 -18.83 -6.18
N GLY A 219 2.77 -18.97 -5.97
CA GLY A 219 3.69 -19.71 -6.83
C GLY A 219 4.19 -18.96 -8.07
N THR A 220 3.62 -17.78 -8.38
CA THR A 220 3.99 -16.98 -9.56
C THR A 220 5.06 -15.95 -9.20
N PRO A 221 6.20 -15.87 -9.93
CA PRO A 221 7.18 -14.81 -9.72
C PRO A 221 6.55 -13.40 -9.83
N ALA A 222 6.74 -12.58 -8.80
CA ALA A 222 6.02 -11.32 -8.64
C ALA A 222 6.91 -10.19 -8.11
N ILE A 223 6.50 -8.96 -8.42
CA ILE A 223 7.04 -7.72 -7.86
C ILE A 223 5.92 -7.08 -7.05
N LEU A 224 6.20 -6.78 -5.79
CA LEU A 224 5.29 -6.08 -4.88
C LEU A 224 5.81 -4.66 -4.66
N GLY A 225 4.96 -3.66 -4.88
CA GLY A 225 5.23 -2.26 -4.57
C GLY A 225 4.36 -1.78 -3.43
N VAL A 226 4.96 -1.18 -2.39
CA VAL A 226 4.25 -0.59 -1.25
C VAL A 226 4.24 0.93 -1.40
N TYR A 227 3.05 1.50 -1.55
CA TYR A 227 2.83 2.93 -1.75
C TYR A 227 2.15 3.51 -0.51
N LEU A 228 2.65 4.64 -0.04
CA LEU A 228 1.98 5.44 0.97
C LEU A 228 1.26 6.60 0.29
N ILE A 229 -0.05 6.67 0.48
CA ILE A 229 -0.91 7.70 -0.08
C ILE A 229 -1.39 8.55 1.10
N GLY A 230 -1.09 9.85 1.03
CA GLY A 230 -1.51 10.83 2.02
C GLY A 230 -1.98 12.12 1.35
N PRO A 231 -2.58 13.04 2.12
CA PRO A 231 -3.16 14.29 1.60
C PRO A 231 -2.11 15.29 1.08
N GLY A 232 -0.81 14.97 1.15
CA GLY A 232 0.29 15.85 0.76
C GLY A 232 0.73 16.79 1.90
N ALA A 233 1.81 17.55 1.67
CA ALA A 233 2.35 18.54 2.61
C ALA A 233 2.85 18.01 3.98
N GLY A 234 3.48 16.82 4.01
CA GLY A 234 4.07 16.26 5.25
C GLY A 234 3.05 15.79 6.28
N GLN A 235 1.77 15.73 5.91
CA GLN A 235 0.72 15.13 6.71
C GLN A 235 0.87 13.60 6.75
N PRO A 236 0.43 12.95 7.84
CA PRO A 236 0.50 11.49 7.96
C PRO A 236 -0.26 10.81 6.83
N THR A 237 0.24 9.65 6.44
CA THR A 237 -0.33 8.87 5.33
C THR A 237 -1.60 8.19 5.79
N ASP A 238 -2.71 8.44 5.12
CA ASP A 238 -4.01 7.86 5.50
C ASP A 238 -4.23 6.47 4.89
N ILE A 239 -3.50 6.12 3.83
CA ILE A 239 -3.69 4.88 3.09
C ILE A 239 -2.34 4.26 2.71
N VAL A 240 -2.18 2.98 3.03
CA VAL A 240 -1.13 2.10 2.51
C VAL A 240 -1.72 1.27 1.38
N ARG A 241 -1.11 1.30 0.20
CA ARG A 241 -1.51 0.49 -0.95
C ARG A 241 -0.40 -0.46 -1.34
N VAL A 242 -0.70 -1.75 -1.44
CA VAL A 242 0.23 -2.77 -1.92
C VAL A 242 -0.22 -3.26 -3.28
N LEU A 243 0.65 -3.11 -4.27
CA LEU A 243 0.43 -3.50 -5.66
C LEU A 243 1.26 -4.73 -5.98
N VAL A 244 0.69 -5.73 -6.63
CA VAL A 244 1.39 -6.98 -6.98
C VAL A 244 1.27 -7.23 -8.47
N ALA A 245 2.40 -7.22 -9.16
CA ALA A 245 2.51 -7.50 -10.59
C ALA A 245 3.31 -8.77 -10.87
N SER A 246 2.99 -9.48 -11.96
CA SER A 246 3.81 -10.60 -12.42
C SER A 246 5.16 -10.10 -12.93
N SER A 247 6.27 -10.74 -12.53
CA SER A 247 7.60 -10.26 -12.93
C SER A 247 7.95 -10.56 -14.39
N ARG A 248 7.27 -11.52 -15.01
CA ARG A 248 7.50 -11.91 -16.41
C ARG A 248 6.61 -11.14 -17.40
N GLY A 249 5.39 -10.77 -17.00
CA GLY A 249 4.41 -10.15 -17.88
C GLY A 249 4.06 -8.70 -17.52
N CYS A 250 4.46 -8.23 -16.33
CA CYS A 250 4.01 -6.95 -15.78
C CYS A 250 2.48 -6.79 -15.85
N THR A 251 1.79 -7.88 -15.52
CA THR A 251 0.33 -7.95 -15.44
C THR A 251 -0.10 -7.88 -13.99
N ILE A 252 -1.26 -7.29 -13.73
CA ILE A 252 -1.84 -7.22 -12.39
C ILE A 252 -2.11 -8.64 -11.88
N LEU A 253 -1.59 -8.96 -10.70
CA LEU A 253 -1.94 -10.19 -9.97
C LEU A 253 -2.94 -9.90 -8.86
N THR A 254 -2.67 -8.87 -8.04
CA THR A 254 -3.59 -8.38 -7.01
C THR A 254 -3.21 -6.96 -6.58
N SER A 255 -4.13 -6.27 -5.91
CA SER A 255 -3.86 -5.03 -5.20
C SER A 255 -4.70 -4.98 -3.93
N THR A 256 -4.12 -4.51 -2.84
CA THR A 256 -4.85 -4.27 -1.59
C THR A 256 -4.54 -2.89 -1.03
N GLN A 257 -5.41 -2.40 -0.17
CA GLN A 257 -5.23 -1.13 0.51
C GLN A 257 -5.67 -1.26 1.97
N ALA A 258 -4.94 -0.62 2.87
CA ALA A 258 -5.25 -0.51 4.28
C ALA A 258 -5.24 0.97 4.68
N THR A 259 -6.20 1.40 5.49
CA THR A 259 -6.16 2.72 6.11
C THR A 259 -5.25 2.67 7.34
N THR A 260 -4.42 3.69 7.51
CA THR A 260 -3.46 3.81 8.63
C THR A 260 -4.16 4.15 9.93
#